data_AF-A0A6I9T053-F1
#
_entry.id   AF-A0A6I9T053-F1
#
_cell.length_a   1.000
_cell.length_b   1.000
_cell.length_c   1.000
_cell.angle_alpha   90.00
_cell.angle_beta   90.00
_cell.angle_gamma   90.00
#
_symmetry.space_group_name_H-M   'P 1'
#
loop_
_entity.id
_entity.type
_entity.pdbx_description
1 polymer ?
#
loop_
_entity_poly.entity_id
_entity_poly.type
_entity_poly.pdbx_seq_one_letter_code
_entity_poly.pdbx_strand_id
1 'polypeptide(L)'
;MMIRIRSRDGLERVSIENPVATVAKLKSEIESQLRVPVHAQILSTNQNLLLAKTPNDLTQFTDMSDPNTLISSLNIAHGSIIFLAYEGERTVAGPAFHPAGSFGKKMTMDDLIAKQMRITRQENPHCELVSFDRDAANAFQHYVNETLAFAVKRGGFMYGTVSEEGKVEVDFIYEPPQQGTEENLILLRDPDEEKLVEAIALGLGMRKVGFIFTQTISQDKKDYTMSNAEILQAVELHAEGDLKEWVTAVVKLEVNEDGGADVHFEAFQMSDMCVRLFKEGWFERDIQEEIDPKLSRMTKDVVVGGKDTREVDNDFFLVVVKIFDHQGPLSSTFPIENRKSPVTMKALKNHLDRAKGLPFVKRISDFHLLLLLARFLDINADVPALAGCVQTQATVPEGYQLLIESLASAS
;
A
#
# COMPACT_ATOMS: atom_id res chain seq x y z
N MET A 1 32.55 -23.39 -23.71
CA MET A 1 33.20 -23.96 -22.50
C MET A 1 33.67 -22.85 -21.58
N MET A 2 33.77 -23.11 -20.28
CA MET A 2 34.29 -22.15 -19.30
C MET A 2 35.67 -22.62 -18.84
N ILE A 3 36.67 -21.75 -18.92
CA ILE A 3 38.04 -22.01 -18.45
C ILE A 3 38.32 -21.11 -17.26
N ARG A 4 39.05 -21.63 -16.27
CA ARG A 4 39.45 -20.86 -15.08
C ARG A 4 40.87 -20.34 -15.30
N ILE A 5 41.04 -19.02 -15.29
CA ILE A 5 42.35 -18.37 -15.46
C ILE A 5 42.86 -17.95 -14.10
N ARG A 6 43.98 -18.53 -13.67
CA ARG A 6 44.67 -18.17 -12.43
C ARG A 6 45.82 -17.23 -12.77
N SER A 7 45.76 -16.00 -12.27
CA SER A 7 46.83 -15.01 -12.41
C SER A 7 47.27 -14.49 -11.03
N ARG A 8 48.16 -13.50 -11.00
CA ARG A 8 48.51 -12.80 -9.76
C ARG A 8 47.33 -12.03 -9.12
N ASP A 9 46.30 -11.69 -9.91
CA ASP A 9 45.16 -10.92 -9.41
C ASP A 9 44.00 -11.80 -8.91
N GLY A 10 44.07 -13.11 -9.11
CA GLY A 10 43.06 -14.04 -8.63
C GLY A 10 42.72 -15.17 -9.60
N LEU A 11 41.57 -15.79 -9.37
CA LEU A 11 41.01 -16.83 -10.24
C LEU A 11 39.76 -16.27 -10.93
N GLU A 12 39.84 -16.07 -12.24
CA GLU A 12 38.74 -15.56 -13.06
C GLU A 12 38.24 -16.65 -14.02
N ARG A 13 37.07 -16.44 -14.61
CA ARG A 13 36.46 -17.39 -15.56
C ARG A 13 36.37 -16.74 -16.92
N VAL A 14 36.83 -17.45 -17.95
CA VAL A 14 36.75 -17.04 -19.36
C VAL A 14 35.86 -18.01 -20.11
N SER A 15 34.84 -17.49 -20.77
CA SER A 15 33.93 -18.26 -21.61
C SER A 15 34.46 -18.33 -23.04
N ILE A 16 34.55 -19.52 -23.61
CA ILE A 16 34.97 -19.75 -24.98
C ILE A 16 33.82 -20.43 -25.71
N GLU A 17 33.23 -19.75 -26.69
CA GLU A 17 32.02 -20.24 -27.38
C GLU A 17 32.24 -21.56 -28.13
N ASN A 18 33.45 -21.78 -28.67
CA ASN A 18 33.77 -22.94 -29.49
C ASN A 18 34.66 -23.98 -28.76
N PRO A 19 34.25 -25.26 -28.64
CA PRO A 19 35.07 -26.35 -28.07
C PRO A 19 36.36 -26.68 -28.85
N VAL A 20 36.50 -26.24 -30.11
CA VAL A 20 37.68 -26.46 -30.98
C VAL A 20 38.55 -25.20 -31.04
N ALA A 21 38.78 -24.55 -29.90
CA ALA A 21 39.56 -23.31 -29.84
C ALA A 21 41.07 -23.58 -29.88
N THR A 22 41.82 -22.67 -30.52
CA THR A 22 43.29 -22.64 -30.48
C THR A 22 43.77 -21.79 -29.31
N VAL A 23 45.07 -21.89 -28.99
CA VAL A 23 45.73 -20.99 -28.02
C VAL A 23 45.53 -19.52 -28.40
N ALA A 24 45.62 -19.17 -29.69
CA ALA A 24 45.35 -17.80 -30.15
C ALA A 24 43.95 -17.32 -29.78
N LYS A 25 42.92 -18.15 -30.01
CA LYS A 25 41.54 -17.81 -29.66
C LYS A 25 41.37 -17.65 -28.15
N LEU A 26 41.98 -18.53 -27.34
CA LEU A 26 42.00 -18.37 -25.89
C LEU A 26 42.62 -17.03 -25.47
N LYS A 27 43.75 -16.62 -26.06
CA LYS A 27 44.37 -15.33 -25.76
C LYS A 27 43.47 -14.15 -26.11
N SER A 28 42.77 -14.21 -27.25
CA SER A 28 41.78 -13.19 -27.64
C SER A 28 40.60 -13.11 -26.68
N GLU A 29 40.11 -14.26 -26.17
CA GLU A 29 39.04 -14.27 -25.16
C GLU A 29 39.49 -13.70 -23.82
N ILE A 30 40.73 -13.97 -23.41
CA ILE A 30 41.34 -13.35 -22.22
C ILE A 30 41.47 -11.83 -22.40
N GLU A 31 41.88 -11.36 -23.58
CA GLU A 31 41.95 -9.91 -23.85
C GLU A 31 40.55 -9.27 -23.81
N SER A 32 39.56 -9.89 -24.45
CA SER A 32 38.19 -9.36 -24.49
C SER A 32 37.52 -9.34 -23.11
N GLN A 33 37.66 -10.41 -22.33
CA GLN A 33 36.92 -10.58 -21.06
C GLN A 33 37.70 -10.08 -19.84
N LEU A 34 39.03 -10.25 -19.85
CA LEU A 34 39.90 -9.93 -18.71
C LEU A 34 40.78 -8.69 -18.94
N ARG A 35 40.73 -8.10 -20.15
CA ARG A 35 41.47 -6.88 -20.53
C ARG A 35 42.99 -7.00 -20.40
N VAL A 36 43.53 -8.21 -20.56
CA VAL A 36 44.97 -8.46 -20.61
C VAL A 36 45.41 -8.49 -22.08
N PRO A 37 46.25 -7.57 -22.56
CA PRO A 37 46.61 -7.51 -23.97
C PRO A 37 47.31 -8.79 -24.45
N VAL A 38 46.95 -9.30 -25.64
CA VAL A 38 47.48 -10.60 -26.14
C VAL A 38 49.00 -10.67 -26.13
N HIS A 39 49.68 -9.57 -26.47
CA HIS A 39 51.15 -9.49 -26.51
C HIS A 39 51.81 -9.56 -25.12
N ALA A 40 51.07 -9.25 -24.05
CA ALA A 40 51.55 -9.33 -22.68
C ALA A 40 51.23 -10.70 -22.02
N GLN A 41 50.44 -11.56 -22.67
CA GLN A 41 50.00 -12.83 -22.09
C GLN A 41 51.01 -13.96 -22.30
N ILE A 42 51.48 -14.51 -21.17
CA ILE A 42 52.20 -15.78 -21.09
C ILE A 42 51.26 -16.79 -20.42
N LEU A 43 50.92 -17.86 -21.14
CA LEU A 43 50.01 -18.91 -20.68
C LEU A 43 50.76 -20.21 -20.45
N SER A 44 50.36 -20.95 -19.43
CA SER A 44 50.86 -22.31 -19.19
C SER A 44 49.83 -23.13 -18.43
N THR A 45 49.86 -24.44 -18.65
CA THR A 45 49.19 -25.43 -17.81
C THR A 45 49.96 -25.69 -16.50
N ASN A 46 51.21 -25.21 -16.40
CA ASN A 46 52.06 -25.38 -15.22
C ASN A 46 51.88 -24.24 -14.21
N GLN A 47 51.52 -24.59 -12.97
CA GLN A 47 51.33 -23.65 -11.87
C GLN A 47 52.59 -22.83 -11.55
N ASN A 48 53.77 -23.39 -11.78
CA ASN A 48 55.05 -22.73 -11.49
C ASN A 48 55.26 -21.45 -12.29
N LEU A 49 54.46 -21.21 -13.35
CA LEU A 49 54.46 -19.95 -14.09
C LEU A 49 54.23 -18.75 -13.16
N LEU A 50 53.38 -18.89 -12.14
CA LEU A 50 53.08 -17.82 -11.18
C LEU A 50 54.18 -17.60 -10.13
N LEU A 51 55.18 -18.49 -10.08
CA LEU A 51 56.33 -18.38 -9.18
C LEU A 51 57.58 -17.80 -9.87
N ALA A 52 57.53 -17.62 -11.19
CA ALA A 52 58.59 -16.99 -11.98
C ALA A 52 58.83 -15.56 -11.51
N LYS A 53 60.09 -15.19 -11.24
CA LYS A 53 60.46 -13.88 -10.69
C LYS A 53 61.21 -13.01 -11.70
N THR A 54 61.81 -13.62 -12.71
CA THR A 54 62.58 -12.93 -13.74
C THR A 54 62.01 -13.20 -15.13
N PRO A 55 62.21 -12.29 -16.11
CA PRO A 55 61.82 -12.54 -17.50
C PRO A 55 62.41 -13.84 -18.07
N ASN A 56 63.60 -14.24 -17.61
CA ASN A 56 64.26 -15.46 -18.06
C ASN A 56 63.53 -16.72 -17.55
N ASP A 57 62.96 -16.69 -16.35
CA ASP A 57 62.15 -17.79 -15.80
C ASP A 57 60.87 -18.00 -16.62
N LEU A 58 60.26 -16.91 -17.12
CA LEU A 58 59.04 -16.96 -17.92
C LEU A 58 59.25 -17.63 -19.28
N THR A 59 60.45 -17.55 -19.85
CA THR A 59 60.77 -18.18 -21.15
C THR A 59 60.79 -19.71 -21.11
N GLN A 60 60.83 -20.32 -19.91
CA GLN A 60 60.82 -21.77 -19.74
C GLN A 60 59.43 -22.41 -19.95
N PHE A 61 58.38 -21.59 -19.98
CA PHE A 61 56.99 -22.04 -20.13
C PHE A 61 56.54 -21.92 -21.58
N THR A 62 56.85 -22.94 -22.39
CA THR A 62 56.56 -22.95 -23.83
C THR A 62 55.41 -23.87 -24.23
N ASP A 63 54.70 -24.49 -23.27
CA ASP A 63 53.63 -25.46 -23.54
C ASP A 63 52.43 -24.83 -24.27
N MET A 64 52.25 -23.51 -24.18
CA MET A 64 51.23 -22.75 -24.90
C MET A 64 51.83 -21.62 -25.76
N SER A 65 53.05 -21.79 -26.28
CA SER A 65 53.69 -20.76 -27.10
C SER A 65 53.20 -20.74 -28.56
N ASP A 66 52.78 -21.89 -29.11
CA ASP A 66 52.28 -21.97 -30.49
C ASP A 66 50.80 -21.53 -30.57
N PRO A 67 50.48 -20.43 -31.29
CA PRO A 67 49.12 -19.92 -31.41
C PRO A 67 48.15 -20.88 -32.11
N ASN A 68 48.64 -21.81 -32.94
CA ASN A 68 47.81 -22.73 -33.71
C ASN A 68 47.50 -24.03 -32.98
N THR A 69 48.16 -24.30 -31.84
CA THR A 69 47.89 -25.48 -31.03
C THR A 69 46.45 -25.45 -30.52
N LEU A 70 45.74 -26.57 -30.66
CA LEU A 70 44.40 -26.74 -30.12
C LEU A 70 44.49 -26.87 -28.61
N ILE A 71 43.62 -26.17 -27.87
CA ILE A 71 43.68 -26.27 -26.40
C ILE A 71 43.29 -27.67 -25.90
N SER A 72 42.47 -28.40 -26.66
CA SER A 72 42.13 -29.80 -26.36
C SER A 72 43.33 -30.74 -26.39
N SER A 73 44.34 -30.51 -27.25
CA SER A 73 45.56 -31.34 -27.27
C SER A 73 46.47 -31.10 -26.07
N LEU A 74 46.22 -30.05 -25.29
CA LEU A 74 46.90 -29.73 -24.03
C LEU A 74 46.13 -30.25 -22.80
N ASN A 75 45.15 -31.14 -22.99
CA ASN A 75 44.24 -31.64 -21.95
C ASN A 75 43.42 -30.53 -21.26
N ILE A 76 43.15 -29.44 -21.98
CA ILE A 76 42.30 -28.34 -21.48
C ILE A 76 40.86 -28.63 -21.89
N ALA A 77 39.99 -28.79 -20.89
CA ALA A 77 38.56 -29.04 -21.03
C ALA A 77 37.75 -28.02 -20.21
N HIS A 78 36.42 -28.17 -20.19
CA HIS A 78 35.55 -27.33 -19.37
C HIS A 78 35.97 -27.43 -17.89
N GLY A 79 36.23 -26.28 -17.27
CA GLY A 79 36.62 -26.16 -15.87
C GLY A 79 38.12 -26.30 -15.61
N SER A 80 38.94 -26.61 -16.62
CA SER A 80 40.40 -26.65 -16.50
C SER A 80 40.96 -25.31 -16.04
N ILE A 81 42.04 -25.37 -15.27
CA ILE A 81 42.77 -24.19 -14.78
C ILE A 81 43.96 -23.94 -15.71
N ILE A 82 44.11 -22.70 -16.16
CA ILE A 82 45.27 -22.22 -16.92
C ILE A 82 45.90 -21.09 -16.12
N PHE A 83 47.22 -21.07 -16.08
CA PHE A 83 47.99 -20.04 -15.39
C PHE A 83 48.37 -18.94 -16.39
N LEU A 84 48.16 -17.68 -15.99
CA LEU A 84 48.43 -16.49 -16.79
C LEU A 84 49.42 -15.58 -16.05
N ALA A 85 50.56 -15.33 -16.66
CA ALA A 85 51.50 -14.28 -16.27
C ALA A 85 51.50 -13.15 -17.30
N TYR A 86 51.57 -11.91 -16.82
CA TYR A 86 51.64 -10.71 -17.64
C TYR A 86 52.21 -9.54 -16.81
N GLU A 87 52.77 -8.53 -17.48
CA GLU A 87 53.33 -7.32 -16.85
C GLU A 87 52.33 -6.15 -16.90
N GLY A 88 52.43 -5.23 -15.92
CA GLY A 88 51.62 -3.99 -15.83
C GLY A 88 50.32 -4.11 -15.03
N GLU A 89 49.87 -3.06 -14.36
CA GLU A 89 48.65 -3.10 -13.53
C GLU A 89 47.37 -3.06 -14.38
N ARG A 90 46.33 -3.77 -13.95
CA ARG A 90 44.99 -3.68 -14.57
C ARG A 90 43.91 -3.49 -13.50
N THR A 91 42.82 -2.84 -13.89
CA THR A 91 41.63 -2.75 -13.07
C THR A 91 40.86 -4.07 -13.16
N VAL A 92 40.94 -4.90 -12.12
CA VAL A 92 40.12 -6.11 -12.00
C VAL A 92 38.78 -5.71 -11.40
N ALA A 93 37.68 -6.16 -12.02
CA ALA A 93 36.37 -6.01 -11.41
C ALA A 93 36.41 -6.75 -10.06
N GLY A 94 36.19 -6.01 -8.95
CA GLY A 94 36.09 -6.63 -7.64
C GLY A 94 35.05 -7.76 -7.65
N PRO A 95 35.14 -8.73 -6.73
CA PRO A 95 34.16 -9.80 -6.66
C PRO A 95 32.74 -9.20 -6.66
N ALA A 96 31.86 -9.74 -7.50
CA ALA A 96 30.44 -9.40 -7.45
C ALA A 96 29.95 -9.71 -6.03
N PHE A 97 29.83 -8.65 -5.24
CA PHE A 97 29.51 -8.75 -3.82
C PHE A 97 28.01 -8.97 -3.72
N HIS A 98 27.61 -10.24 -3.76
CA HIS A 98 26.32 -10.66 -3.25
C HIS A 98 26.56 -11.14 -1.82
N PRO A 99 26.34 -10.28 -0.79
CA PRO A 99 26.62 -10.65 0.58
C PRO A 99 25.68 -11.78 1.01
N ALA A 100 26.17 -13.02 0.96
CA ALA A 100 25.68 -14.08 1.80
C ALA A 100 26.13 -13.77 3.25
N GLY A 101 25.17 -13.52 4.14
CA GLY A 101 25.32 -13.72 5.58
C GLY A 101 26.43 -12.94 6.30
N SER A 102 26.02 -11.85 6.96
CA SER A 102 26.39 -11.49 8.35
C SER A 102 27.73 -12.01 8.92
N PHE A 103 28.88 -11.57 8.40
CA PHE A 103 30.11 -11.57 9.20
C PHE A 103 30.89 -10.26 9.00
N GLY A 104 30.97 -9.44 10.05
CA GLY A 104 31.90 -8.32 10.15
C GLY A 104 31.40 -6.93 9.75
N LYS A 105 30.15 -6.74 9.30
CA LYS A 105 29.59 -5.39 9.14
C LYS A 105 29.34 -4.81 10.54
N LYS A 106 29.93 -3.65 10.87
CA LYS A 106 29.54 -2.90 12.08
C LYS A 106 28.06 -2.58 11.95
N MET A 107 27.27 -3.21 12.82
CA MET A 107 25.82 -3.05 12.87
C MET A 107 25.50 -1.57 13.05
N THR A 108 24.75 -0.98 12.11
CA THR A 108 24.22 0.36 12.30
C THR A 108 23.04 0.31 13.28
N MET A 109 22.66 1.43 13.90
CA MET A 109 21.45 1.47 14.74
C MET A 109 20.21 1.05 13.94
N ASP A 110 20.13 1.43 12.66
CA ASP A 110 19.07 0.99 11.75
C ASP A 110 19.07 -0.53 11.53
N ASP A 111 20.23 -1.16 11.39
CA ASP A 111 20.34 -2.63 11.27
C ASP A 111 19.93 -3.34 12.58
N LEU A 112 20.16 -2.72 13.74
CA LEU A 112 19.72 -3.21 15.05
C LEU A 112 18.20 -3.08 15.24
N ILE A 113 17.62 -1.95 14.80
CA ILE A 113 16.17 -1.72 14.81
C ILE A 113 15.47 -2.69 13.85
N ALA A 114 15.98 -2.88 12.63
CA ALA A 114 15.46 -3.84 11.65
C ALA A 114 15.44 -5.28 12.18
N LYS A 115 16.52 -5.73 12.84
CA LYS A 115 16.53 -7.06 13.50
C LYS A 115 15.59 -7.16 14.71
N GLN A 116 15.08 -6.04 15.23
CA GLN A 116 14.10 -6.01 16.32
C GLN A 116 12.65 -5.82 15.83
N MET A 117 12.42 -5.34 14.61
CA MET A 117 11.08 -5.12 14.06
C MET A 117 10.45 -6.44 13.65
N ARG A 118 9.79 -7.06 14.64
CA ARG A 118 9.00 -8.28 14.50
C ARG A 118 7.55 -7.92 14.22
N ILE A 119 7.04 -8.40 13.10
CA ILE A 119 5.62 -8.31 12.79
C ILE A 119 4.97 -9.60 13.25
N THR A 120 4.04 -9.46 14.19
CA THR A 120 3.24 -10.55 14.75
C THR A 120 1.77 -10.17 14.64
N ARG A 121 0.89 -11.15 14.53
CA ARG A 121 -0.55 -10.90 14.50
C ARG A 121 -0.98 -10.23 15.81
N GLN A 122 -1.76 -9.17 15.69
CA GLN A 122 -2.43 -8.54 16.82
C GLN A 122 -3.80 -9.20 16.99
N GLU A 123 -4.02 -9.83 18.15
CA GLU A 123 -5.21 -10.63 18.39
C GLU A 123 -6.46 -9.79 18.70
N ASN A 124 -6.28 -8.67 19.41
CA ASN A 124 -7.39 -7.83 19.87
C ASN A 124 -7.32 -6.43 19.24
N PRO A 125 -8.43 -5.91 18.69
CA PRO A 125 -8.53 -4.51 18.29
C PRO A 125 -8.59 -3.60 19.52
N HIS A 126 -8.31 -2.31 19.34
CA HIS A 126 -8.63 -1.31 20.37
C HIS A 126 -10.13 -0.95 20.34
N CYS A 127 -10.77 -1.07 19.19
CA CYS A 127 -12.22 -0.98 19.01
C CYS A 127 -12.92 -2.28 19.45
N GLU A 128 -13.77 -2.24 20.49
CA GLU A 128 -14.50 -3.42 20.99
C GLU A 128 -15.48 -3.96 19.93
N LEU A 129 -16.21 -3.05 19.29
CA LEU A 129 -17.14 -3.29 18.20
C LEU A 129 -17.42 -2.00 17.44
N VAL A 130 -17.86 -2.14 16.19
CA VAL A 130 -18.45 -1.08 15.40
C VAL A 130 -19.93 -1.34 15.19
N SER A 131 -20.77 -0.34 15.42
CA SER A 131 -22.20 -0.38 15.16
C SER A 131 -22.55 0.62 14.07
N PHE A 132 -23.23 0.18 13.00
CA PHE A 132 -23.64 1.06 11.91
C PHE A 132 -25.11 1.46 12.03
N ASP A 133 -25.42 2.73 11.79
CA ASP A 133 -26.80 3.15 11.57
C ASP A 133 -27.36 2.44 10.34
N ARG A 134 -28.54 1.81 10.51
CA ARG A 134 -29.16 1.00 9.46
C ARG A 134 -29.46 1.80 8.21
N ASP A 135 -29.95 3.03 8.35
CA ASP A 135 -30.36 3.83 7.19
C ASP A 135 -29.14 4.39 6.45
N ALA A 136 -28.11 4.84 7.16
CA ALA A 136 -26.86 5.31 6.58
C ALA A 136 -26.11 4.17 5.86
N ALA A 137 -25.96 3.01 6.50
CA ALA A 137 -25.35 1.83 5.87
C ALA A 137 -26.15 1.38 4.64
N ASN A 138 -27.49 1.36 4.75
CA ASN A 138 -28.36 1.02 3.63
C ASN A 138 -28.22 1.99 2.46
N ALA A 139 -28.16 3.29 2.73
CA ALA A 139 -27.99 4.32 1.71
C ALA A 139 -26.64 4.21 0.97
N PHE A 140 -25.58 3.79 1.65
CA PHE A 140 -24.27 3.52 1.05
C PHE A 140 -24.30 2.25 0.18
N GLN A 141 -24.69 1.10 0.74
CA GLN A 141 -24.71 -0.15 -0.03
C GLN A 141 -25.66 -0.11 -1.23
N HIS A 142 -26.82 0.54 -1.10
CA HIS A 142 -27.80 0.61 -2.17
C HIS A 142 -27.24 1.38 -3.36
N TYR A 143 -26.51 2.47 -3.13
CA TYR A 143 -25.88 3.21 -4.22
C TYR A 143 -24.80 2.40 -4.92
N VAL A 144 -23.96 1.72 -4.15
CA VAL A 144 -22.89 0.88 -4.69
C VAL A 144 -23.47 -0.28 -5.50
N ASN A 145 -24.50 -0.95 -4.98
CA ASN A 145 -25.15 -2.07 -5.64
C ASN A 145 -25.93 -1.64 -6.89
N GLU A 146 -26.89 -0.73 -6.74
CA GLU A 146 -27.83 -0.39 -7.81
C GLU A 146 -27.22 0.54 -8.87
N THR A 147 -26.33 1.46 -8.47
CA THR A 147 -25.82 2.50 -9.37
C THR A 147 -24.42 2.22 -9.90
N LEU A 148 -23.59 1.52 -9.12
CA LEU A 148 -22.21 1.18 -9.51
C LEU A 148 -22.04 -0.30 -9.83
N ALA A 149 -22.96 -1.17 -9.41
CA ALA A 149 -22.87 -2.63 -9.56
C ALA A 149 -21.52 -3.20 -9.09
N PHE A 150 -20.91 -2.57 -8.06
CA PHE A 150 -19.55 -2.89 -7.59
C PHE A 150 -18.48 -2.91 -8.69
N ALA A 151 -18.68 -2.18 -9.80
CA ALA A 151 -17.74 -2.12 -10.92
C ALA A 151 -16.55 -1.17 -10.67
N VAL A 152 -16.71 -0.22 -9.76
CA VAL A 152 -15.65 0.71 -9.33
C VAL A 152 -15.71 0.87 -7.81
N LYS A 153 -14.57 1.20 -7.22
CA LYS A 153 -14.49 1.48 -5.79
C LYS A 153 -15.23 2.77 -5.41
N ARG A 154 -15.79 2.79 -4.21
CA ARG A 154 -16.42 3.94 -3.57
C ARG A 154 -16.05 3.93 -2.10
N GLY A 155 -15.85 5.09 -1.49
CA GLY A 155 -15.60 5.18 -0.05
C GLY A 155 -16.14 6.46 0.59
N GLY A 156 -16.08 6.48 1.91
CA GLY A 156 -16.59 7.57 2.73
C GLY A 156 -15.97 7.57 4.12
N PHE A 157 -15.95 8.74 4.73
CA PHE A 157 -15.57 8.90 6.13
C PHE A 157 -16.78 8.64 7.02
N MET A 158 -16.59 7.79 8.02
CA MET A 158 -17.60 7.42 8.99
C MET A 158 -17.55 8.39 10.16
N TYR A 159 -18.71 8.90 10.56
CA TYR A 159 -18.84 9.81 11.70
C TYR A 159 -19.87 9.27 12.70
N GLY A 160 -19.58 9.51 13.98
CA GLY A 160 -20.48 9.16 15.07
C GLY A 160 -19.75 9.30 16.40
N THR A 161 -19.94 8.33 17.31
CA THR A 161 -19.42 8.43 18.68
C THR A 161 -18.54 7.24 19.07
N VAL A 162 -17.75 7.43 20.13
CA VAL A 162 -16.91 6.38 20.72
C VAL A 162 -17.19 6.33 22.21
N SER A 163 -17.59 5.18 22.73
CA SER A 163 -17.86 4.99 24.16
C SER A 163 -16.57 4.84 24.97
N GLU A 164 -16.66 4.93 26.30
CA GLU A 164 -15.51 4.71 27.20
C GLU A 164 -14.95 3.29 27.11
N GLU A 165 -15.78 2.31 26.75
CA GLU A 165 -15.40 0.92 26.53
C GLU A 165 -14.79 0.66 25.13
N GLY A 166 -14.69 1.69 24.28
CA GLY A 166 -14.14 1.57 22.94
C GLY A 166 -15.13 1.04 21.91
N LYS A 167 -16.44 1.21 22.14
CA LYS A 167 -17.48 0.92 21.14
C LYS A 167 -17.64 2.10 20.20
N VAL A 168 -17.58 1.84 18.90
CA VAL A 168 -17.76 2.86 17.87
C VAL A 168 -19.18 2.78 17.33
N GLU A 169 -19.93 3.87 17.39
CA GLU A 169 -21.23 4.01 16.72
C GLU A 169 -21.05 4.94 15.52
N VAL A 170 -21.46 4.49 14.33
CA VAL A 170 -21.41 5.24 13.08
C VAL A 170 -22.82 5.70 12.73
N ASP A 171 -23.08 6.99 12.85
CA ASP A 171 -24.39 7.61 12.63
C ASP A 171 -24.59 8.12 11.20
N PHE A 172 -23.52 8.52 10.51
CA PHE A 172 -23.57 8.92 9.10
C PHE A 172 -22.24 8.69 8.37
N ILE A 173 -22.32 8.65 7.04
CA ILE A 173 -21.17 8.44 6.15
C ILE A 173 -21.08 9.64 5.21
N TYR A 174 -20.00 10.42 5.31
CA TYR A 174 -19.70 11.49 4.37
C TYR A 174 -18.86 10.95 3.22
N GLU A 175 -19.33 11.11 1.98
CA GLU A 175 -18.61 10.67 0.78
C GLU A 175 -17.87 11.86 0.15
N PRO A 176 -16.54 11.99 0.33
CA PRO A 176 -15.80 13.11 -0.27
C PRO A 176 -15.83 13.02 -1.80
N PRO A 177 -15.52 14.12 -2.52
CA PRO A 177 -15.26 14.06 -3.94
C PRO A 177 -14.18 13.00 -4.20
N GLN A 178 -14.42 12.12 -5.16
CA GLN A 178 -13.59 10.92 -5.33
C GLN A 178 -13.67 10.34 -6.74
N GLN A 179 -12.63 9.62 -7.11
CA GLN A 179 -12.55 8.88 -8.37
C GLN A 179 -12.21 7.43 -8.06
N GLY A 180 -13.20 6.55 -8.24
CA GLY A 180 -13.02 5.11 -8.15
C GLY A 180 -12.65 4.51 -9.50
N THR A 181 -11.73 3.55 -9.48
CA THR A 181 -11.51 2.59 -10.56
C THR A 181 -11.79 1.18 -10.04
N GLU A 182 -11.50 0.18 -10.87
CA GLU A 182 -11.59 -1.22 -10.46
C GLU A 182 -10.65 -1.57 -9.29
N GLU A 183 -9.43 -1.04 -9.34
CA GLU A 183 -8.34 -1.37 -8.42
C GLU A 183 -8.15 -0.33 -7.32
N ASN A 184 -8.39 0.95 -7.63
CA ASN A 184 -7.97 2.07 -6.80
C ASN A 184 -9.13 3.00 -6.46
N LEU A 185 -9.04 3.64 -5.30
CA LEU A 185 -9.95 4.70 -4.88
C LEU A 185 -9.12 5.96 -4.60
N ILE A 186 -9.33 7.01 -5.39
CA ILE A 186 -8.66 8.29 -5.19
C ILE A 186 -9.63 9.24 -4.49
N LEU A 187 -9.28 9.70 -3.29
CA LEU A 187 -10.04 10.71 -2.56
C LEU A 187 -9.56 12.11 -3.00
N LEU A 188 -10.44 12.88 -3.62
CA LEU A 188 -10.20 14.26 -4.04
C LEU A 188 -10.66 15.20 -2.92
N ARG A 189 -9.98 15.10 -1.76
CA ARG A 189 -10.35 15.83 -0.54
C ARG A 189 -10.47 17.33 -0.78
N ASP A 190 -11.60 17.90 -0.35
CA ASP A 190 -11.88 19.33 -0.39
C ASP A 190 -11.79 19.88 1.04
N PRO A 191 -10.72 20.61 1.40
CA PRO A 191 -10.54 21.12 2.75
C PRO A 191 -11.63 22.09 3.21
N ASP A 192 -12.32 22.78 2.30
CA ASP A 192 -13.36 23.73 2.67
C ASP A 192 -14.70 23.02 2.92
N GLU A 193 -15.05 22.01 2.10
CA GLU A 193 -16.20 21.13 2.39
C GLU A 193 -15.96 20.32 3.68
N GLU A 194 -14.75 19.77 3.87
CA GLU A 194 -14.42 19.00 5.08
C GLU A 194 -14.54 19.84 6.36
N LYS A 195 -14.17 21.13 6.36
CA LYS A 195 -14.39 21.99 7.53
C LYS A 195 -15.88 22.10 7.89
N LEU A 196 -16.78 22.16 6.90
CA LEU A 196 -18.22 22.19 7.14
C LEU A 196 -18.68 20.86 7.75
N VAL A 197 -18.20 19.73 7.23
CA VAL A 197 -18.48 18.40 7.77
C VAL A 197 -18.04 18.30 9.23
N GLU A 198 -16.81 18.72 9.55
CA GLU A 198 -16.29 18.71 10.93
C GLU A 198 -17.08 19.66 11.85
N ALA A 199 -17.50 20.83 11.37
CA ALA A 199 -18.32 21.76 12.15
C ALA A 199 -19.73 21.20 12.44
N ILE A 200 -20.35 20.51 11.47
CA ILE A 200 -21.63 19.80 11.68
C ILE A 200 -21.44 18.66 12.67
N ALA A 201 -20.43 17.81 12.47
CA ALA A 201 -20.14 16.68 13.36
C ALA A 201 -19.94 17.17 14.80
N LEU A 202 -19.14 18.23 15.01
CA LEU A 202 -18.93 18.83 16.31
C LEU A 202 -20.24 19.32 16.95
N GLY A 203 -21.10 20.01 16.20
CA GLY A 203 -22.40 20.46 16.68
C GLY A 203 -23.38 19.32 16.97
N LEU A 204 -23.23 18.17 16.31
CA LEU A 204 -23.96 16.94 16.61
C LEU A 204 -23.37 16.16 17.80
N GLY A 205 -22.21 16.57 18.33
CA GLY A 205 -21.46 15.82 19.34
C GLY A 205 -20.83 14.54 18.81
N MET A 206 -20.57 14.49 17.51
CA MET A 206 -19.97 13.38 16.79
C MET A 206 -18.56 13.76 16.33
N ARG A 207 -17.80 12.75 15.91
CA ARG A 207 -16.46 12.90 15.36
C ARG A 207 -16.22 11.90 14.23
N LYS A 208 -15.18 12.13 13.44
CA LYS A 208 -14.69 11.14 12.48
C LYS A 208 -14.17 9.91 13.24
N VAL A 209 -14.73 8.74 12.94
CA VAL A 209 -14.44 7.47 13.65
C VAL A 209 -13.85 6.39 12.74
N GLY A 210 -13.88 6.58 11.43
CA GLY A 210 -13.32 5.58 10.52
C GLY A 210 -13.48 5.91 9.05
N PHE A 211 -13.17 4.91 8.23
CA PHE A 211 -13.32 4.95 6.79
C PHE A 211 -14.00 3.68 6.28
N ILE A 212 -14.94 3.83 5.36
CA ILE A 212 -15.61 2.73 4.68
C ILE A 212 -15.27 2.77 3.19
N PHE A 213 -15.00 1.63 2.58
CA PHE A 213 -14.84 1.54 1.13
C PHE A 213 -15.35 0.22 0.56
N THR A 214 -15.51 0.16 -0.76
CA THR A 214 -16.02 -1.02 -1.45
C THR A 214 -14.92 -1.77 -2.18
N GLN A 215 -14.99 -3.10 -2.16
CA GLN A 215 -14.23 -3.95 -3.08
C GLN A 215 -15.05 -4.25 -4.33
N THR A 216 -14.38 -4.33 -5.48
CA THR A 216 -15.05 -4.58 -6.75
C THR A 216 -15.30 -6.07 -6.98
N ILE A 217 -16.20 -6.39 -7.92
CA ILE A 217 -16.54 -7.80 -8.25
C ILE A 217 -15.45 -8.53 -9.01
N SER A 218 -14.54 -7.80 -9.66
CA SER A 218 -13.47 -8.35 -10.48
C SER A 218 -12.17 -8.59 -9.72
N GLN A 219 -12.07 -8.04 -8.50
CA GLN A 219 -10.99 -8.35 -7.57
C GLN A 219 -11.03 -9.85 -7.25
N ASP A 220 -9.99 -10.60 -7.63
CA ASP A 220 -9.91 -12.05 -7.33
C ASP A 220 -9.69 -12.26 -5.83
N LYS A 221 -10.75 -12.67 -5.13
CA LYS A 221 -10.83 -12.71 -3.66
C LYS A 221 -10.33 -14.01 -3.06
N LYS A 222 -9.84 -14.96 -3.85
CA LYS A 222 -9.59 -16.32 -3.33
C LYS A 222 -8.45 -16.40 -2.33
N ASP A 223 -7.56 -15.41 -2.29
CA ASP A 223 -6.29 -15.54 -1.56
C ASP A 223 -5.96 -14.44 -0.54
N TYR A 224 -6.72 -13.34 -0.45
CA TYR A 224 -6.44 -12.23 0.49
C TYR A 224 -7.68 -11.38 0.86
N THR A 225 -7.66 -10.75 2.04
CA THR A 225 -8.76 -9.88 2.52
C THR A 225 -8.66 -8.45 2.00
N MET A 226 -7.49 -7.82 2.06
CA MET A 226 -7.23 -6.49 1.50
C MET A 226 -5.97 -6.50 0.65
N SER A 227 -6.00 -5.80 -0.48
CA SER A 227 -4.82 -5.62 -1.32
C SER A 227 -3.79 -4.69 -0.67
N ASN A 228 -2.55 -4.70 -1.14
CA ASN A 228 -1.51 -3.79 -0.67
C ASN A 228 -1.92 -2.30 -0.80
N ALA A 229 -2.59 -1.93 -1.88
CA ALA A 229 -3.11 -0.58 -2.10
C ALA A 229 -4.22 -0.22 -1.08
N GLU A 230 -5.09 -1.17 -0.75
CA GLU A 230 -6.13 -1.00 0.27
C GLU A 230 -5.53 -0.87 1.67
N ILE A 231 -4.53 -1.70 2.00
CA ILE A 231 -3.77 -1.60 3.26
C ILE A 231 -3.12 -0.23 3.39
N LEU A 232 -2.43 0.23 2.33
CA LEU A 232 -1.76 1.54 2.33
C LEU A 232 -2.73 2.69 2.56
N GLN A 233 -3.86 2.68 1.85
CA GLN A 233 -4.90 3.70 2.04
C GLN A 233 -5.52 3.63 3.45
N ALA A 234 -5.85 2.42 3.93
CA ALA A 234 -6.44 2.24 5.25
C ALA A 234 -5.51 2.69 6.38
N VAL A 235 -4.22 2.35 6.30
CA VAL A 235 -3.23 2.75 7.31
C VAL A 235 -2.89 4.23 7.22
N GLU A 236 -2.88 4.82 6.02
CA GLU A 236 -2.71 6.27 5.85
C GLU A 236 -3.81 7.03 6.59
N LEU A 237 -5.08 6.68 6.32
CA LEU A 237 -6.22 7.34 6.96
C LEU A 237 -6.30 7.07 8.47
N HIS A 238 -5.93 5.87 8.93
CA HIS A 238 -5.82 5.59 10.37
C HIS A 238 -4.71 6.43 11.01
N ALA A 239 -3.57 6.59 10.34
CA ALA A 239 -2.42 7.33 10.86
C ALA A 239 -2.59 8.86 10.86
N GLU A 240 -3.51 9.41 10.06
CA GLU A 240 -3.85 10.84 10.04
C GLU A 240 -4.45 11.33 11.37
N GLY A 241 -5.17 10.45 12.07
CA GLY A 241 -5.81 10.77 13.35
C GLY A 241 -5.10 10.17 14.57
N ASP A 242 -5.57 10.58 15.75
CA ASP A 242 -5.13 10.04 17.05
C ASP A 242 -6.19 9.12 17.68
N LEU A 243 -7.24 8.75 16.95
CA LEU A 243 -8.28 7.86 17.44
C LEU A 243 -7.77 6.42 17.44
N LYS A 244 -7.66 5.81 18.63
CA LYS A 244 -7.17 4.44 18.77
C LYS A 244 -8.19 3.41 18.27
N GLU A 245 -9.46 3.73 18.40
CA GLU A 245 -10.61 2.89 18.02
C GLU A 245 -10.98 3.05 16.54
N TRP A 246 -10.11 3.66 15.72
CA TRP A 246 -10.38 3.89 14.30
C TRP A 246 -10.75 2.58 13.56
N VAL A 247 -11.84 2.63 12.81
CA VAL A 247 -12.37 1.47 12.07
C VAL A 247 -12.22 1.65 10.57
N THR A 248 -11.76 0.61 9.89
CA THR A 248 -11.80 0.46 8.44
C THR A 248 -12.88 -0.57 8.09
N ALA A 249 -13.94 -0.13 7.42
CA ALA A 249 -15.02 -0.99 6.96
C ALA A 249 -14.89 -1.29 5.46
N VAL A 250 -15.13 -2.55 5.08
CA VAL A 250 -15.10 -3.02 3.70
C VAL A 250 -16.47 -3.52 3.33
N VAL A 251 -16.99 -3.03 2.21
CA VAL A 251 -18.28 -3.48 1.64
C VAL A 251 -18.00 -4.26 0.37
N LYS A 252 -18.50 -5.49 0.30
CA LYS A 252 -18.27 -6.38 -0.83
C LYS A 252 -19.56 -7.10 -1.22
N LEU A 253 -19.65 -7.48 -2.49
CA LEU A 253 -20.66 -8.41 -2.95
C LEU A 253 -20.17 -9.85 -2.76
N GLU A 254 -20.96 -10.67 -2.08
CA GLU A 254 -20.74 -12.11 -1.91
C GLU A 254 -21.83 -12.88 -2.64
N VAL A 255 -21.43 -13.95 -3.34
CA VAL A 255 -22.36 -14.84 -4.03
C VAL A 255 -22.68 -15.99 -3.08
N ASN A 256 -23.95 -16.11 -2.72
CA ASN A 256 -24.47 -17.17 -1.87
C ASN A 256 -24.49 -18.52 -2.62
N GLU A 257 -24.63 -19.61 -1.85
CA GLU A 257 -24.69 -20.98 -2.39
C GLU A 257 -25.83 -21.18 -3.40
N ASP A 258 -26.92 -20.42 -3.25
CA ASP A 258 -28.09 -20.44 -4.16
C ASP A 258 -27.91 -19.61 -5.44
N GLY A 259 -26.73 -18.99 -5.64
CA GLY A 259 -26.43 -18.10 -6.77
C GLY A 259 -27.02 -16.70 -6.63
N GLY A 260 -27.64 -16.37 -5.49
CA GLY A 260 -27.98 -14.99 -5.11
C GLY A 260 -26.75 -14.19 -4.73
N ALA A 261 -26.80 -12.86 -4.84
CA ALA A 261 -25.69 -11.98 -4.47
C ALA A 261 -26.14 -11.03 -3.36
N ASP A 262 -25.47 -11.10 -2.21
CA ASP A 262 -25.75 -10.27 -1.06
C ASP A 262 -24.58 -9.32 -0.79
N VAL A 263 -24.91 -8.13 -0.29
CA VAL A 263 -23.89 -7.17 0.14
C VAL A 263 -23.46 -7.51 1.56
N HIS A 264 -22.16 -7.74 1.73
CA HIS A 264 -21.53 -8.09 3.00
C HIS A 264 -20.62 -6.95 3.49
N PHE A 265 -20.64 -6.72 4.80
CA PHE A 265 -19.79 -5.74 5.48
C PHE A 265 -18.77 -6.49 6.34
N GLU A 266 -17.51 -6.10 6.22
CA GLU A 266 -16.43 -6.51 7.12
C GLU A 266 -15.83 -5.28 7.79
N ALA A 267 -15.33 -5.44 9.01
CA ALA A 267 -14.74 -4.35 9.77
C ALA A 267 -13.41 -4.78 10.35
N PHE A 268 -12.42 -3.92 10.19
CA PHE A 268 -11.05 -4.14 10.61
C PHE A 268 -10.50 -2.91 11.28
N GLN A 269 -9.48 -3.12 12.10
CA GLN A 269 -8.58 -2.11 12.56
C GLN A 269 -7.18 -2.46 12.05
N MET A 270 -6.44 -1.47 11.53
CA MET A 270 -5.03 -1.68 11.21
C MET A 270 -4.27 -1.93 12.51
N SER A 271 -3.47 -2.99 12.56
CA SER A 271 -2.64 -3.31 13.71
C SER A 271 -1.70 -2.16 14.10
N ASP A 272 -1.34 -2.08 15.37
CA ASP A 272 -0.41 -1.08 15.89
C ASP A 272 0.93 -1.13 15.13
N MET A 273 1.35 -2.32 14.73
CA MET A 273 2.55 -2.54 13.94
C MET A 273 2.41 -1.96 12.53
N CYS A 274 1.27 -2.15 11.87
CA CYS A 274 0.99 -1.55 10.56
C CYS A 274 1.08 -0.02 10.62
N VAL A 275 0.37 0.58 11.58
CA VAL A 275 0.36 2.04 11.79
C VAL A 275 1.77 2.56 12.08
N ARG A 276 2.54 1.86 12.91
CA ARG A 276 3.92 2.20 13.22
C ARG A 276 4.82 2.15 11.98
N LEU A 277 4.77 1.06 11.22
CA LEU A 277 5.57 0.90 10.00
C LEU A 277 5.25 1.99 8.97
N PHE A 278 3.98 2.38 8.86
CA PHE A 278 3.57 3.48 8.01
C PHE A 278 4.14 4.82 8.47
N LYS A 279 3.97 5.16 9.76
CA LYS A 279 4.49 6.42 10.35
C LYS A 279 6.01 6.53 10.27
N GLU A 280 6.72 5.40 10.34
CA GLU A 280 8.18 5.35 10.20
C GLU A 280 8.66 5.29 8.73
N GLY A 281 7.75 5.24 7.74
CA GLY A 281 8.10 5.22 6.31
C GLY A 281 8.68 3.89 5.82
N TRP A 282 8.27 2.77 6.41
CA TRP A 282 8.80 1.43 6.06
C TRP A 282 8.07 0.80 4.88
N PHE A 283 6.90 1.26 4.49
CA PHE A 283 6.23 0.78 3.28
C PHE A 283 6.87 1.32 2.01
N GLU A 284 7.15 0.43 1.06
CA GLU A 284 7.55 0.81 -0.30
C GLU A 284 6.31 1.27 -1.09
N ARG A 285 6.35 2.50 -1.60
CA ARG A 285 5.21 3.14 -2.30
C ARG A 285 5.40 3.22 -3.82
N ASP A 286 6.65 3.29 -4.27
CA ASP A 286 7.01 3.40 -5.69
C ASP A 286 7.44 2.04 -6.22
N ILE A 287 6.47 1.21 -6.53
CA ILE A 287 6.70 -0.16 -7.00
C ILE A 287 6.73 -0.16 -8.54
N GLN A 288 7.87 -0.53 -9.13
CA GLN A 288 8.05 -0.60 -10.59
C GLN A 288 7.66 -1.96 -11.20
N GLU A 289 7.44 -2.97 -10.36
CA GLU A 289 7.14 -4.35 -10.74
C GLU A 289 5.74 -4.76 -10.28
N GLU A 290 5.08 -5.65 -11.02
CA GLU A 290 3.79 -6.18 -10.59
C GLU A 290 3.99 -7.01 -9.31
N ILE A 291 3.47 -6.51 -8.18
CA ILE A 291 3.53 -7.19 -6.88
C ILE A 291 2.22 -7.94 -6.65
N ASP A 292 2.34 -9.12 -6.06
CA ASP A 292 1.19 -9.88 -5.57
C ASP A 292 0.34 -8.98 -4.63
N PRO A 293 -0.93 -8.70 -4.95
CA PRO A 293 -1.78 -7.81 -4.15
C PRO A 293 -1.91 -8.25 -2.70
N LYS A 294 -1.67 -9.53 -2.39
CA LYS A 294 -1.67 -10.07 -1.02
C LYS A 294 -0.50 -9.57 -0.16
N LEU A 295 0.56 -9.05 -0.78
CA LEU A 295 1.82 -8.74 -0.11
C LEU A 295 2.11 -7.24 -0.12
N SER A 296 2.42 -6.71 1.06
CA SER A 296 3.00 -5.37 1.20
C SER A 296 4.52 -5.47 1.28
N ARG A 297 5.22 -4.62 0.52
CA ARG A 297 6.69 -4.59 0.48
C ARG A 297 7.25 -3.53 1.42
N MET A 298 8.29 -3.90 2.15
CA MET A 298 8.99 -3.07 3.13
C MET A 298 10.33 -2.57 2.57
N THR A 299 10.71 -1.34 2.91
CA THR A 299 11.99 -0.73 2.52
C THR A 299 13.18 -1.32 3.28
N LYS A 300 12.93 -1.93 4.44
CA LYS A 300 13.92 -2.58 5.32
C LYS A 300 13.49 -4.02 5.61
N ASP A 301 14.45 -4.88 5.98
CA ASP A 301 14.15 -6.24 6.40
C ASP A 301 13.37 -6.23 7.72
N VAL A 302 12.29 -7.02 7.77
CA VAL A 302 11.44 -7.24 8.95
C VAL A 302 11.39 -8.73 9.28
N VAL A 303 11.12 -9.07 10.54
CA VAL A 303 11.03 -10.46 10.98
C VAL A 303 9.57 -10.90 11.05
N VAL A 304 9.18 -11.86 10.20
CA VAL A 304 7.84 -12.49 10.20
C VAL A 304 8.00 -13.99 10.42
N GLY A 305 7.33 -14.55 11.43
CA GLY A 305 7.43 -16.00 11.73
C GLY A 305 8.86 -16.49 11.99
N GLY A 306 9.75 -15.60 12.47
CA GLY A 306 11.16 -15.91 12.72
C GLY A 306 12.07 -15.89 11.49
N LYS A 307 11.59 -15.45 10.33
CA LYS A 307 12.38 -15.26 9.11
C LYS A 307 12.47 -13.78 8.74
N ASP A 308 13.64 -13.37 8.26
CA ASP A 308 13.83 -12.04 7.68
C ASP A 308 13.19 -12.01 6.29
N THR A 309 12.33 -11.03 6.04
CA THR A 309 11.64 -10.81 4.76
C THR A 309 11.43 -9.32 4.52
N ARG A 310 11.18 -8.93 3.27
CA ARG A 310 10.66 -7.60 2.91
C ARG A 310 9.23 -7.66 2.41
N GLU A 311 8.70 -8.84 2.16
CA GLU A 311 7.32 -9.04 1.71
C GLU A 311 6.53 -9.61 2.89
N VAL A 312 5.49 -8.88 3.26
CA VAL A 312 4.65 -9.18 4.42
C VAL A 312 3.23 -9.42 3.92
N ASP A 313 2.66 -10.56 4.32
CA ASP A 313 1.26 -10.88 4.05
C ASP A 313 0.35 -9.87 4.75
N ASN A 314 -0.56 -9.27 3.99
CA ASN A 314 -1.44 -8.19 4.45
C ASN A 314 -2.31 -8.62 5.64
N ASP A 315 -2.60 -9.91 5.80
CA ASP A 315 -3.40 -10.44 6.92
C ASP A 315 -2.73 -10.24 8.29
N PHE A 316 -1.41 -10.00 8.33
CA PHE A 316 -0.71 -9.62 9.58
C PHE A 316 -1.07 -8.21 10.05
N PHE A 317 -1.56 -7.36 9.13
CA PHE A 317 -1.91 -5.98 9.43
C PHE A 317 -3.37 -5.80 9.81
N LEU A 318 -4.20 -6.81 9.61
CA LEU A 318 -5.64 -6.76 9.85
C LEU A 318 -6.00 -7.32 11.21
N VAL A 319 -6.76 -6.55 11.98
CA VAL A 319 -7.37 -6.97 13.25
C VAL A 319 -8.88 -6.90 13.10
N VAL A 320 -9.58 -8.02 13.23
CA VAL A 320 -11.04 -8.09 12.98
C VAL A 320 -11.80 -7.35 14.07
N VAL A 321 -12.79 -6.56 13.67
CA VAL A 321 -13.71 -5.83 14.57
C VAL A 321 -15.12 -6.41 14.41
N LYS A 322 -15.84 -6.59 15.52
CA LYS A 322 -17.21 -7.09 15.50
C LYS A 322 -18.16 -6.03 14.95
N ILE A 323 -19.12 -6.44 14.14
CA ILE A 323 -20.13 -5.55 13.54
C ILE A 323 -21.47 -5.73 14.25
N PHE A 324 -22.10 -4.62 14.60
CA PHE A 324 -23.46 -4.48 15.10
C PHE A 324 -24.22 -3.45 14.25
N ASP A 325 -25.52 -3.33 14.50
CA ASP A 325 -26.34 -2.26 13.95
C ASP A 325 -27.09 -1.50 15.04
N HIS A 326 -27.49 -0.28 14.71
CA HIS A 326 -28.37 0.54 15.55
C HIS A 326 -29.26 1.43 14.67
N GLN A 327 -30.17 2.16 15.31
CA GLN A 327 -30.92 3.23 14.66
C GLN A 327 -30.49 4.55 15.30
N GLY A 328 -29.79 5.36 14.52
CA GLY A 328 -29.27 6.66 14.92
C GLY A 328 -30.36 7.75 14.97
N PRO A 329 -29.99 8.95 15.45
CA PRO A 329 -30.92 10.07 15.64
C PRO A 329 -31.20 10.85 14.34
N LEU A 330 -30.37 10.65 13.30
CA LEU A 330 -30.46 11.31 12.01
C LEU A 330 -31.26 10.46 11.02
N SER A 331 -31.97 11.10 10.10
CA SER A 331 -32.48 10.43 8.91
C SER A 331 -31.44 10.43 7.79
N SER A 332 -31.52 9.41 6.93
CA SER A 332 -30.66 9.27 5.73
C SER A 332 -31.51 9.27 4.46
N THR A 333 -32.39 10.27 4.31
CA THR A 333 -33.39 10.32 3.23
C THR A 333 -33.16 11.44 2.22
N PHE A 334 -32.24 12.37 2.54
CA PHE A 334 -31.82 13.41 1.65
C PHE A 334 -30.78 12.89 0.62
N PRO A 335 -30.72 13.46 -0.60
CA PRO A 335 -29.69 13.08 -1.56
C PRO A 335 -28.27 13.35 -1.05
N ILE A 336 -27.40 12.36 -1.20
CA ILE A 336 -25.99 12.39 -0.77
C ILE A 336 -25.13 13.10 -1.82
N GLU A 337 -24.26 13.99 -1.36
CA GLU A 337 -23.28 14.72 -2.16
C GLU A 337 -22.30 13.82 -2.92
N ASN A 338 -21.61 14.41 -3.91
CA ASN A 338 -20.50 13.77 -4.63
C ASN A 338 -20.85 12.43 -5.34
N ARG A 339 -22.14 12.14 -5.53
CA ARG A 339 -22.66 11.02 -6.32
C ARG A 339 -23.00 11.48 -7.75
N LYS A 340 -23.35 10.55 -8.64
CA LYS A 340 -23.63 10.83 -10.07
C LYS A 340 -24.66 11.96 -10.28
N SER A 341 -25.67 12.04 -9.42
CA SER A 341 -26.69 13.08 -9.47
C SER A 341 -26.36 14.18 -8.46
N PRO A 342 -26.21 15.44 -8.90
CA PRO A 342 -25.91 16.54 -7.98
C PRO A 342 -27.11 16.83 -7.07
N VAL A 343 -26.80 17.20 -5.82
CA VAL A 343 -27.80 17.71 -4.88
C VAL A 343 -28.25 19.10 -5.34
N THR A 344 -29.57 19.33 -5.39
CA THR A 344 -30.15 20.58 -5.89
C THR A 344 -31.06 21.24 -4.85
N MET A 345 -31.28 22.55 -4.96
CA MET A 345 -32.24 23.25 -4.09
C MET A 345 -33.67 22.72 -4.23
N LYS A 346 -34.02 22.16 -5.40
CA LYS A 346 -35.30 21.45 -5.59
C LYS A 346 -35.42 20.21 -4.69
N ALA A 347 -34.31 19.52 -4.42
CA ALA A 347 -34.29 18.41 -3.47
C ALA A 347 -34.59 18.90 -2.05
N LEU A 348 -34.05 20.06 -1.64
CA LEU A 348 -34.38 20.69 -0.36
C LEU A 348 -35.89 20.96 -0.25
N LYS A 349 -36.48 21.60 -1.26
CA LYS A 349 -37.93 21.85 -1.29
C LYS A 349 -38.75 20.57 -1.18
N ASN A 350 -38.46 19.58 -2.04
CA ASN A 350 -39.17 18.31 -2.03
C ASN A 350 -39.06 17.59 -0.67
N HIS A 351 -37.89 17.67 -0.04
CA HIS A 351 -37.68 17.08 1.28
C HIS A 351 -38.52 17.76 2.36
N LEU A 352 -38.49 19.09 2.44
CA LEU A 352 -39.28 19.86 3.40
C LEU A 352 -40.79 19.66 3.18
N ASP A 353 -41.25 19.58 1.93
CA ASP A 353 -42.65 19.32 1.60
C ASP A 353 -43.12 17.94 2.06
N ARG A 354 -42.28 16.91 1.87
CA ARG A 354 -42.56 15.54 2.38
C ARG A 354 -42.60 15.50 3.91
N ALA A 355 -41.71 16.26 4.56
CA ALA A 355 -41.57 16.29 6.02
C ALA A 355 -42.44 17.35 6.71
N LYS A 356 -43.33 18.05 5.99
CA LYS A 356 -44.11 19.20 6.51
C LYS A 356 -44.92 18.90 7.78
N GLY A 357 -45.32 17.65 7.99
CA GLY A 357 -46.08 17.21 9.15
C GLY A 357 -45.26 17.06 10.44
N LEU A 358 -43.93 17.14 10.35
CA LEU A 358 -43.02 16.97 11.48
C LEU A 358 -42.62 18.32 12.10
N PRO A 359 -42.16 18.34 13.37
CA PRO A 359 -41.48 19.50 13.94
C PRO A 359 -40.29 19.92 13.07
N PHE A 360 -40.03 21.22 12.94
CA PHE A 360 -39.00 21.73 12.01
C PHE A 360 -37.63 21.08 12.22
N VAL A 361 -37.20 20.91 13.48
CA VAL A 361 -35.93 20.24 13.83
C VAL A 361 -35.83 18.83 13.25
N LYS A 362 -36.92 18.06 13.24
CA LYS A 362 -36.97 16.71 12.65
C LYS A 362 -36.86 16.73 11.13
N ARG A 363 -37.36 17.77 10.47
CA ARG A 363 -37.27 17.92 9.01
C ARG A 363 -35.82 18.13 8.55
N ILE A 364 -35.01 18.78 9.38
CA ILE A 364 -33.60 19.08 9.10
C ILE A 364 -32.62 18.12 9.79
N SER A 365 -33.12 17.10 10.50
CA SER A 365 -32.29 16.09 11.20
C SER A 365 -31.72 15.08 10.19
N ASP A 366 -30.98 15.55 9.18
CA ASP A 366 -30.33 14.75 8.15
C ASP A 366 -28.97 15.39 7.85
N PHE A 367 -27.89 14.62 7.96
CA PHE A 367 -26.53 15.15 7.80
C PHE A 367 -26.31 15.77 6.41
N HIS A 368 -26.75 15.09 5.35
CA HIS A 368 -26.53 15.54 3.97
C HIS A 368 -27.34 16.81 3.67
N LEU A 369 -28.52 16.95 4.28
CA LEU A 369 -29.27 18.20 4.25
C LEU A 369 -28.52 19.32 4.98
N LEU A 370 -28.02 19.06 6.19
CA LEU A 370 -27.25 20.05 6.96
C LEU A 370 -26.01 20.50 6.18
N LEU A 371 -25.32 19.59 5.49
CA LEU A 371 -24.17 19.92 4.65
C LEU A 371 -24.55 20.84 3.47
N LEU A 372 -25.70 20.63 2.83
CA LEU A 372 -26.20 21.55 1.81
C LEU A 372 -26.46 22.94 2.39
N LEU A 373 -27.08 23.03 3.56
CA LEU A 373 -27.39 24.30 4.22
C LEU A 373 -26.12 25.03 4.67
N ALA A 374 -25.12 24.29 5.16
CA ALA A 374 -23.88 24.83 5.68
C ALA A 374 -23.11 25.69 4.65
N ARG A 375 -23.32 25.45 3.35
CA ARG A 375 -22.76 26.25 2.25
C ARG A 375 -23.26 27.71 2.22
N PHE A 376 -24.34 28.02 2.93
CA PHE A 376 -24.96 29.34 2.99
C PHE A 376 -24.91 29.98 4.39
N LEU A 377 -24.23 29.34 5.33
CA LEU A 377 -24.23 29.71 6.75
C LEU A 377 -22.81 30.04 7.22
N ASP A 378 -22.68 30.85 8.28
CA ASP A 378 -21.39 31.05 8.91
C ASP A 378 -20.92 29.77 9.60
N ILE A 379 -19.73 29.31 9.23
CA ILE A 379 -19.16 28.04 9.72
C ILE A 379 -18.86 28.05 11.23
N ASN A 380 -18.57 29.22 11.81
CA ASN A 380 -18.15 29.32 13.22
C ASN A 380 -19.33 29.54 14.15
N ALA A 381 -20.41 30.14 13.67
CA ALA A 381 -21.58 30.49 14.48
C ALA A 381 -22.83 29.68 14.11
N ASP A 382 -23.25 29.72 12.85
CA ASP A 382 -24.56 29.23 12.43
C ASP A 382 -24.59 27.71 12.27
N VAL A 383 -23.56 27.14 11.63
CA VAL A 383 -23.48 25.69 11.39
C VAL A 383 -23.50 24.88 12.70
N PRO A 384 -22.65 25.18 13.70
CA PRO A 384 -22.68 24.46 14.97
C PRO A 384 -23.97 24.70 15.75
N ALA A 385 -24.56 25.90 15.68
CA ALA A 385 -25.82 26.21 16.36
C ALA A 385 -27.00 25.41 15.79
N LEU A 386 -27.09 25.29 14.46
CA LEU A 386 -28.14 24.51 13.81
C LEU A 386 -27.98 23.01 14.09
N ALA A 387 -26.75 22.50 14.02
CA ALA A 387 -26.43 21.12 14.38
C ALA A 387 -26.72 20.83 15.88
N GLY A 388 -26.42 21.76 16.78
CA GLY A 388 -26.76 21.63 18.20
C GLY A 388 -28.27 21.57 18.48
N CYS A 389 -29.08 22.28 17.67
CA CYS A 389 -30.53 22.13 17.72
C CYS A 389 -30.96 20.71 17.32
N VAL A 390 -30.34 20.14 16.28
CA VAL A 390 -30.60 18.76 15.86
C VAL A 390 -30.17 17.76 16.92
N GLN A 391 -28.99 17.92 17.50
CA GLN A 391 -28.49 17.05 18.58
C GLN A 391 -29.45 17.00 19.77
N THR A 392 -29.88 18.17 20.26
CA THR A 392 -30.73 18.30 21.46
C THR A 392 -32.23 18.20 21.15
N GLN A 393 -32.59 18.07 19.87
CA GLN A 393 -33.95 18.13 19.37
C GLN A 393 -34.70 19.40 19.84
N ALA A 394 -33.96 20.50 19.97
CA ALA A 394 -34.48 21.78 20.41
C ALA A 394 -35.26 22.51 19.32
N THR A 395 -36.01 23.55 19.72
CA THR A 395 -36.69 24.42 18.76
C THR A 395 -35.66 25.22 17.96
N VAL A 396 -35.74 25.08 16.64
CA VAL A 396 -34.90 25.86 15.71
C VAL A 396 -35.34 27.34 15.75
N PRO A 397 -34.43 28.30 15.94
CA PRO A 397 -34.76 29.73 15.89
C PRO A 397 -35.50 30.13 14.60
N GLU A 398 -36.52 30.99 14.72
CA GLU A 398 -37.39 31.41 13.60
C GLU A 398 -36.60 31.99 12.42
N GLY A 399 -35.51 32.72 12.69
CA GLY A 399 -34.64 33.26 11.64
C GLY A 399 -34.03 32.18 10.73
N TYR A 400 -33.58 31.04 11.31
CA TYR A 400 -33.09 29.92 10.51
C TYR A 400 -34.21 29.21 9.76
N GLN A 401 -35.40 29.09 10.36
CA GLN A 401 -36.54 28.49 9.68
C GLN A 401 -36.89 29.27 8.40
N LEU A 402 -37.03 30.60 8.52
CA LEU A 402 -37.33 31.49 7.40
C LEU A 402 -36.23 31.46 6.32
N LEU A 403 -34.96 31.44 6.72
CA LEU A 403 -33.84 31.35 5.80
C LEU A 403 -33.88 30.03 5.00
N ILE A 404 -34.08 28.91 5.68
CA ILE A 404 -34.15 27.58 5.05
C ILE A 404 -35.36 27.48 4.12
N GLU A 405 -36.53 27.97 4.53
CA GLU A 405 -37.73 28.00 3.69
C GLU A 405 -37.57 28.91 2.47
N SER A 406 -36.88 30.05 2.63
CA SER A 406 -36.54 30.95 1.53
C SER A 406 -35.60 30.28 0.53
N LEU A 407 -34.56 29.59 1.01
CA LEU A 407 -33.63 28.81 0.19
C LEU A 407 -34.36 27.72 -0.60
N ALA A 408 -35.29 27.01 0.05
CA ALA A 408 -36.13 26.00 -0.60
C ALA A 408 -37.11 26.59 -1.63
N SER A 409 -37.61 27.80 -1.40
CA SER A 409 -38.57 28.47 -2.29
C SER A 409 -37.93 29.13 -3.51
N ALA A 410 -36.63 29.39 -3.45
CA ALA A 410 -35.86 29.98 -4.56
C ALA A 410 -35.54 28.99 -5.71
N SER A 411 -35.90 27.71 -5.56
CA SER A 411 -35.59 26.62 -6.50
C SER A 411 -36.61 26.42 -7.62
#